data_AF-A0A6L2P9Z3-F1
#
_entry.id   AF-A0A6L2P9Z3-F1
#
_cell.length_a   1.000
_cell.length_b   1.000
_cell.length_c   1.000
_cell.angle_alpha   90.00
_cell.angle_beta   90.00
_cell.angle_gamma   90.00
#
_symmetry.space_group_name_H-M   'P 1'
#
loop_
_entity.id
_entity.type
_entity.pdbx_description
1 polymer ?
#
loop_
_entity_poly.entity_id
_entity_poly.type
_entity_poly.pdbx_seq_one_letter_code
_entity_poly.pdbx_strand_id
1 'polypeptide(L)' 'MSPGSFDSEDSDGNLIPGSWRSDLEDSLITLQNIPKRVSIEAQEIRNEFHDYFVSAQGAVL' A
#
# COMPACT_ATOMS: atom_id res chain seq x y z
N MET A 1 9.47 -4.42 21.22
CA MET A 1 8.23 -5.17 20.88
C MET A 1 7.84 -5.94 22.13
N SER A 2 6.60 -5.82 22.59
CA SER A 2 6.16 -6.52 23.80
C SER A 2 5.86 -7.99 23.48
N PRO A 3 6.07 -8.92 24.42
CA PRO A 3 5.58 -10.29 24.29
C PRO A 3 4.08 -10.30 23.95
N GLY A 4 3.67 -11.15 23.01
CA GLY A 4 2.29 -11.21 22.53
C GLY A 4 1.95 -10.22 21.42
N SER A 5 2.90 -9.43 20.89
CA SER A 5 2.64 -8.57 19.73
C SER A 5 2.36 -9.35 18.45
N PHE A 6 3.02 -10.49 18.24
CA PHE A 6 2.87 -11.35 17.05
C PHE A 6 2.13 -12.63 17.38
N ASP A 7 1.72 -13.34 16.33
CA ASP A 7 1.15 -14.66 16.49
C ASP A 7 2.18 -15.67 17.00
N SER A 8 1.70 -16.65 17.75
CA SER A 8 2.49 -17.79 18.19
C SER A 8 1.68 -19.07 18.06
N GLU A 9 2.31 -20.23 18.26
CA GLU A 9 1.64 -21.53 18.25
C GLU A 9 1.62 -22.11 19.66
N ASP A 10 0.54 -22.80 20.03
CA ASP A 10 0.49 -23.63 21.24
C ASP A 10 1.13 -25.00 21.01
N SER A 11 1.20 -25.81 22.07
CA SER A 11 1.76 -27.18 22.01
C SER A 11 0.99 -28.14 21.12
N ASP A 12 -0.27 -27.81 20.80
CA ASP A 12 -1.17 -28.61 19.98
C ASP A 12 -1.20 -28.11 18.51
N GLY A 13 -0.39 -27.09 18.19
CA GLY A 13 -0.30 -26.49 16.86
C GLY A 13 -1.41 -25.50 16.54
N ASN A 14 -2.19 -25.06 17.53
CA ASN A 14 -3.18 -24.02 17.33
C ASN A 14 -2.52 -22.64 17.30
N LEU A 15 -3.01 -21.81 16.39
CA LEU A 15 -2.55 -20.43 16.27
C LEU A 15 -3.12 -19.58 17.42
N ILE A 16 -2.24 -18.98 18.21
CA ILE A 16 -2.53 -17.95 19.21
C ILE A 16 -2.37 -16.57 18.53
N PRO A 17 -3.46 -15.80 18.33
CA PRO A 17 -3.37 -14.48 17.73
C PRO A 17 -2.59 -13.49 18.60
N GLY A 18 -1.65 -12.75 17.99
CA GLY A 18 -0.97 -11.64 18.63
C GLY A 18 -1.81 -10.35 18.66
N SER A 19 -1.42 -9.41 19.52
CA SER A 19 -2.11 -8.13 19.72
C SER A 19 -2.11 -7.25 18.47
N TRP A 20 -1.23 -7.47 17.49
CA TRP A 20 -1.24 -6.77 16.19
C TRP A 20 -2.53 -6.99 15.38
N ARG A 21 -3.26 -8.08 15.65
CA ARG A 21 -4.57 -8.35 15.02
C ARG A 21 -5.70 -7.57 15.70
N SER A 22 -5.45 -7.07 16.90
CA SER A 22 -6.41 -6.33 17.72
C SER A 22 -6.43 -4.83 17.40
N ASP A 23 -5.58 -4.35 16.48
CA ASP A 23 -5.62 -2.98 15.94
C ASP A 23 -6.82 -2.76 14.99
N LEU A 24 -7.98 -3.30 15.39
CA LEU A 24 -9.28 -3.25 14.76
C LEU A 24 -10.10 -2.10 15.34
N GLU A 25 -9.56 -0.88 15.27
CA GLU A 25 -10.35 0.34 15.39
C GLU A 25 -10.02 1.19 14.15
N ASP A 26 -10.84 1.03 13.11
CA ASP A 26 -10.95 1.93 11.96
C ASP A 26 -9.73 2.16 11.03
N SER A 27 -8.84 1.18 10.81
CA SER A 27 -7.69 1.38 9.91
C SER A 27 -8.03 1.49 8.42
N LEU A 28 -9.23 1.08 8.00
CA LEU A 28 -9.76 1.40 6.67
C LEU A 28 -10.46 2.75 6.69
N ILE A 29 -9.67 3.81 6.82
CA ILE A 29 -10.16 5.18 6.62
C ILE A 29 -10.77 5.23 5.23
N THR A 30 -12.07 5.52 5.15
CA THR A 30 -12.74 5.78 3.88
C THR A 30 -12.02 6.93 3.21
N LEU A 31 -11.26 6.64 2.14
CA LEU A 31 -10.58 7.68 1.39
C LEU A 31 -11.62 8.69 0.95
N GLN A 32 -11.43 9.95 1.34
CA GLN A 32 -12.29 11.01 0.84
C GLN A 32 -12.22 11.00 -0.69
N ASN A 33 -13.38 10.90 -1.34
CA ASN A 33 -13.48 10.99 -2.79
C ASN A 33 -13.29 12.45 -3.21
N ILE A 34 -12.06 12.94 -3.05
CA ILE A 34 -11.63 14.25 -3.51
C ILE A 34 -11.37 14.09 -5.01
N PRO A 35 -12.09 14.80 -5.89
CA PRO A 35 -11.77 14.82 -7.30
C PRO A 35 -10.33 15.32 -7.43
N LYS A 36 -9.41 14.42 -7.77
CA LYS A 36 -8.03 14.77 -8.08
C LYS A 36 -8.04 15.47 -9.44
N ARG A 37 -8.41 16.75 -9.47
CA ARG A 37 -8.08 17.64 -10.58
C ARG A 37 -6.60 17.94 -10.45
N VAL A 38 -5.78 17.01 -10.93
CA VAL A 38 -4.36 17.30 -11.17
C VAL A 38 -4.29 18.53 -12.08
N SER A 39 -3.29 19.39 -11.87
CA SER A 39 -3.07 20.48 -12.81
C SER A 39 -2.84 19.91 -14.22
N ILE A 40 -3.18 20.68 -15.24
CA ILE A 40 -2.94 20.30 -16.64
C ILE A 40 -1.46 19.93 -16.82
N GLU A 41 -0.56 20.74 -16.26
CA GLU A 41 0.89 20.49 -16.24
C GLU A 41 1.26 19.12 -15.62
N ALA A 42 0.71 18.78 -14.46
CA ALA A 42 1.00 17.49 -13.83
C ALA A 42 0.47 16.31 -14.67
N GLN A 43 -0.61 16.51 -15.41
CA GLN A 43 -1.14 15.52 -16.33
C GLN A 43 -0.27 15.37 -17.58
N GLU A 44 0.23 16.47 -18.14
CA GLU A 44 1.16 16.49 -19.27
C GLU A 44 2.46 15.79 -18.93
N ILE A 45 3.09 16.13 -17.80
CA ILE A 45 4.31 15.50 -17.29
C ILE A 45 4.11 13.98 -17.14
N ARG A 46 2.99 13.57 -16.53
CA ARG A 46 2.69 12.13 -16.36
C ARG A 46 2.59 11.42 -17.71
N ASN A 47 1.95 12.04 -18.69
CA ASN A 47 1.79 11.44 -20.02
C ASN A 47 3.15 11.36 -20.74
N GLU A 48 3.99 12.40 -20.64
CA GLU A 48 5.34 12.40 -21.23
C GLU A 48 6.21 11.27 -20.66
N PHE A 49 6.21 11.08 -19.33
CA PHE A 49 6.94 9.97 -18.71
C PHE A 49 6.38 8.62 -19.10
N HIS A 50 5.05 8.47 -19.15
CA HIS A 50 4.42 7.25 -19.64
C HIS A 50 4.92 6.90 -21.04
N ASP A 51 4.87 7.86 -21.96
CA ASP A 51 5.27 7.67 -23.35
C ASP A 51 6.76 7.33 -23.46
N TYR A 52 7.61 7.98 -22.65
CA TYR A 52 9.03 7.67 -22.58
C TYR A 52 9.28 6.23 -22.13
N PHE A 53 8.67 5.78 -21.03
CA PHE A 53 8.94 4.44 -20.48
C PHE A 53 8.40 3.29 -21.33
N VAL A 54 7.35 3.51 -22.13
CA VAL A 54 6.86 2.50 -23.09
C VAL A 54 7.61 2.52 -24.42
N SER A 55 8.39 3.58 -24.68
CA SER A 55 9.19 3.70 -25.90
C SER A 55 10.48 2.87 -25.85
N ALA A 56 11.10 2.69 -27.01
CA ALA A 56 12.43 2.08 -27.11
C ALA A 56 13.52 2.89 -26.37
N GLN A 57 13.32 4.19 -26.17
CA GLN A 57 14.25 5.06 -25.45
C GLN A 57 14.24 4.82 -23.94
N GLY A 58 13.11 4.36 -23.39
CA GLY A 58 12.96 4.01 -21.98
C GLY A 58 13.28 2.54 -21.66
N ALA A 59 13.59 1.73 -22.67
CA ALA A 59 13.97 0.34 -22.48
C ALA A 59 15.38 0.26 -21.88
N VAL A 60 15.50 -0.37 -20.71
CA VAL A 60 16.79 -0.73 -20.12
C VAL A 60 17.18 -2.11 -20.68
N LEU A 61 18.22 -2.13 -21.53
CA LEU A 61 18.79 -3.34 -22.12
C LEU A 61 19.66 -4.13 -21.12
#